data_AF-A0A5E6YEF7-F1
#
_entry.id   AF-A0A5E6YEF7-F1
#
_cell.length_a   1.000
_cell.length_b   1.000
_cell.length_c   1.000
_cell.angle_alpha   90.00
_cell.angle_beta   90.00
_cell.angle_gamma   90.00
#
_symmetry.space_group_name_H-M   'P 1'
#
loop_
_entity.id
_entity.type
_entity.pdbx_description
1 polymer ?
#
loop_
_entity_poly.entity_id
_entity_poly.type
_entity_poly.pdbx_seq_one_letter_code
_entity_poly.pdbx_strand_id
1 'polypeptide(L)' 'MTEPIPDYDPADSLVDTDTINIFLADAHDTGDAAYIAEAMAVVARAKMRIEALEILQRVRQGQEAVHSAAGVRMDLGLDD' A
#
# COMPACT_ATOMS: atom_id res chain seq x y z
N MET A 1 -26.33 -23.48 1.72
CA MET A 1 -25.23 -22.55 2.06
C MET A 1 -25.03 -21.68 0.84
N THR A 2 -25.23 -20.37 0.98
CA THR A 2 -25.08 -19.36 -0.08
C THR A 2 -24.20 -18.26 0.49
N GLU A 3 -22.98 -18.62 0.85
CA GLU A 3 -22.00 -17.60 1.20
C GLU A 3 -21.53 -16.94 -0.10
N PRO A 4 -21.52 -15.59 -0.17
CA PRO A 4 -21.01 -14.88 -1.32
C PRO A 4 -19.51 -15.15 -1.47
N ILE A 5 -19.10 -15.55 -2.67
CA ILE A 5 -17.68 -15.71 -3.01
C ILE A 5 -17.09 -14.31 -3.13
N PRO A 6 -16.06 -13.95 -2.35
CA PRO A 6 -15.42 -12.65 -2.46
C PRO A 6 -14.74 -12.53 -3.81
N ASP A 7 -14.84 -11.34 -4.41
CA ASP A 7 -14.10 -11.02 -5.63
C ASP A 7 -12.61 -10.87 -5.27
N TYR A 8 -11.75 -11.62 -5.96
CA TYR A 8 -10.32 -11.69 -5.67
C TYR A 8 -9.54 -10.87 -6.69
N ASP A 9 -8.86 -9.81 -6.23
CA ASP A 9 -7.88 -9.08 -7.03
C ASP A 9 -6.46 -9.57 -6.66
N PRO A 10 -5.69 -10.14 -7.59
CA PRO A 10 -4.32 -10.59 -7.32
C PRO A 10 -3.42 -9.50 -6.76
N ALA A 11 -3.72 -8.22 -7.05
CA ALA A 11 -2.97 -7.09 -6.51
C ALA A 11 -3.04 -6.99 -4.98
N ASP A 12 -4.06 -7.57 -4.33
CA ASP A 12 -4.17 -7.58 -2.87
C ASP A 12 -3.11 -8.46 -2.18
N SER A 13 -2.52 -9.40 -2.92
CA SER A 13 -1.45 -10.27 -2.41
C SER A 13 -0.05 -9.67 -2.60
N LEU A 14 0.07 -8.59 -3.37
CA LEU A 14 1.34 -7.94 -3.71
C LEU A 14 1.57 -6.75 -2.77
N VAL A 15 2.08 -7.04 -1.57
CA VAL A 15 2.18 -6.05 -0.47
C VAL A 15 3.57 -5.41 -0.35
N ASP A 16 4.55 -5.92 -1.08
CA ASP A 16 5.94 -5.48 -1.02
C ASP A 16 6.68 -5.72 -2.34
N THR A 17 7.91 -5.22 -2.42
CA THR A 17 8.72 -5.31 -3.64
C THR A 17 9.16 -6.74 -3.96
N ASP A 18 9.40 -7.59 -2.96
CA ASP A 18 9.87 -8.97 -3.17
C ASP A 18 8.74 -9.82 -3.77
N THR A 19 7.51 -9.69 -3.24
CA THR A 19 6.33 -10.36 -3.79
C THR A 19 6.01 -9.90 -5.22
N ILE A 20 6.17 -8.61 -5.51
CA ILE A 20 6.06 -8.07 -6.88
C ILE A 20 7.11 -8.67 -7.81
N ASN A 21 8.37 -8.77 -7.37
CA ASN A 21 9.46 -9.28 -8.18
C ASN A 21 9.26 -10.75 -8.54
N ILE A 22 8.85 -11.57 -7.56
CA ILE A 22 8.53 -12.99 -7.78
C ILE A 22 7.38 -13.12 -8.78
N PHE A 23 6.31 -12.35 -8.60
CA PHE A 23 5.14 -12.39 -9.50
C PHE A 23 5.49 -12.01 -10.95
N LEU A 24 6.34 -10.99 -11.15
CA LEU A 24 6.79 -10.60 -12.49
C LEU A 24 7.75 -11.62 -13.11
N ALA A 25 8.60 -12.27 -12.31
CA ALA A 25 9.49 -13.33 -12.78
C ALA A 25 8.66 -14.52 -13.31
N ASP A 26 7.69 -14.99 -12.53
CA ASP A 26 6.77 -16.05 -12.94
C ASP A 26 6.01 -15.68 -14.21
N ALA A 27 5.55 -14.42 -14.33
CA ALA A 27 4.90 -13.94 -15.54
C ALA A 27 5.84 -13.94 -16.75
N HIS A 28 7.09 -13.55 -16.57
CA HIS A 28 8.10 -13.55 -17.63
C HIS A 28 8.46 -14.97 -18.10
N ASP A 29 8.50 -15.94 -17.19
CA ASP A 29 8.81 -17.34 -17.50
C ASP A 29 7.74 -18.00 -18.39
N THR A 30 6.53 -17.44 -18.45
CA THR A 30 5.49 -17.90 -19.40
C THR A 30 5.84 -17.61 -20.87
N GLY A 31 6.65 -16.59 -21.13
CA GLY A 31 6.95 -16.10 -22.49
C GLY A 31 5.77 -15.49 -23.24
N ASP A 32 4.59 -15.35 -22.61
CA ASP A 32 3.38 -14.79 -23.22
C ASP A 32 3.31 -13.28 -22.97
N ALA A 33 3.47 -12.50 -24.05
CA ALA A 33 3.42 -11.05 -23.98
C ALA A 33 2.08 -10.49 -23.47
N ALA A 34 0.96 -11.16 -23.75
CA ALA A 34 -0.35 -10.72 -23.26
C ALA A 34 -0.46 -10.93 -21.76
N TYR A 35 -0.02 -12.10 -21.26
CA TYR A 35 -0.02 -12.40 -19.83
C TYR A 35 0.94 -11.48 -19.05
N ILE A 36 2.13 -11.20 -19.60
CA ILE A 36 3.08 -10.25 -19.00
C ILE A 36 2.46 -8.86 -18.90
N ALA A 37 1.76 -8.39 -19.93
CA ALA A 37 1.08 -7.09 -19.89
C ALA A 37 -0.03 -7.04 -18.83
N GLU A 38 -0.80 -8.13 -18.68
CA GLU A 38 -1.80 -8.26 -17.63
C GLU A 38 -1.17 -8.24 -16.23
N ALA A 39 -0.10 -9.00 -16.02
CA ALA A 39 0.67 -9.02 -14.78
C ALA A 39 1.21 -7.63 -14.42
N MET A 40 1.71 -6.87 -15.41
CA MET A 40 2.13 -5.47 -15.20
C MET A 40 0.98 -4.58 -14.74
N ALA A 41 -0.24 -4.77 -15.26
CA ALA A 41 -1.41 -4.00 -14.82
C ALA A 41 -1.79 -4.31 -13.37
N VAL A 42 -1.70 -5.58 -12.95
CA VAL A 42 -1.87 -6.00 -11.55
C VAL A 42 -0.83 -5.32 -10.65
N VAL A 43 0.45 -5.36 -11.04
CA VAL A 43 1.55 -4.74 -10.29
C VAL A 43 1.36 -3.23 -10.16
N ALA A 44 0.87 -2.56 -11.21
CA ALA A 44 0.59 -1.13 -11.13
C ALA A 44 -0.47 -0.80 -10.06
N ARG A 45 -1.53 -1.60 -9.96
CA ARG A 45 -2.54 -1.44 -8.89
C ARG A 45 -1.96 -1.69 -7.50
N ALA A 46 -1.16 -2.74 -7.34
CA ALA A 46 -0.50 -3.05 -6.09
C ALA A 46 0.41 -1.91 -5.62
N LYS A 47 1.25 -1.38 -6.51
CA LYS A 47 2.15 -0.24 -6.22
C LYS A 47 1.39 1.00 -5.75
N MET A 48 0.29 1.34 -6.41
CA MET A 48 -0.56 2.47 -5.96
C MET A 48 -1.09 2.27 -4.55
N ARG A 49 -1.47 1.03 -4.17
CA ARG A 49 -1.95 0.72 -2.82
C ARG A 49 -0.83 0.84 -1.79
N ILE A 50 0.35 0.29 -2.08
CA ILE A 50 1.53 0.37 -1.21
C ILE A 50 1.90 1.83 -0.95
N GLU A 51 2.00 2.63 -2.02
CA GLU A 51 2.35 4.05 -1.92
C GLU A 51 1.28 4.84 -1.14
N ALA A 52 -0.01 4.57 -1.38
CA ALA A 52 -1.09 5.21 -0.62
C ALA A 52 -1.02 4.88 0.87
N LEU A 53 -0.73 3.62 1.24
CA LEU A 53 -0.57 3.21 2.63
C LEU A 53 0.64 3.91 3.28
N GLU A 54 1.76 4.02 2.56
CA GLU A 54 2.94 4.74 3.04
C GLU A 54 2.65 6.23 3.28
N ILE A 55 1.96 6.88 2.35
CA ILE A 55 1.52 8.28 2.49
C ILE A 55 0.64 8.43 3.73
N LEU A 56 -0.34 7.54 3.93
CA LEU A 56 -1.23 7.59 5.09
C LEU A 56 -0.47 7.40 6.41
N GLN A 57 0.54 6.54 6.44
CA GLN A 57 1.40 6.37 7.62
C GLN A 57 2.19 7.64 7.92
N ARG A 58 2.78 8.27 6.89
CA ARG A 58 3.52 9.53 7.04
C ARG A 58 2.63 10.68 7.51
N VAL A 59 1.41 10.78 6.94
CA VAL A 59 0.42 11.78 7.38
C VAL A 59 0.05 11.57 8.84
N ARG A 60 -0.22 10.32 9.27
CA ARG A 60 -0.51 9.99 10.66
C ARG A 60 0.62 10.41 11.60
N GLN A 61 1.86 10.07 11.28
CA GLN A 61 3.03 10.43 12.10
C GLN A 61 3.19 11.95 12.21
N GLY A 62 2.97 12.68 11.11
CA GLY A 62 2.96 14.14 11.12
C GLY A 62 1.85 14.73 12.00
N GLN A 63 0.64 14.14 11.96
CA GLN A 63 -0.49 14.55 12.81
C GLN A 63 -0.24 14.29 14.30
N GLU A 64 0.37 13.15 14.65
CA GLU A 64 0.75 12.84 16.03
C GLU A 64 1.82 13.80 16.55
N ALA A 65 2.81 14.16 15.71
CA ALA A 65 3.84 15.13 16.07
C ALA A 65 3.25 16.52 16.37
N VAL A 66 2.28 17.00 15.58
CA VAL A 66 1.63 18.30 15.85
C VAL A 66 0.73 18.26 17.08
N HIS A 67 0.03 17.15 17.33
CA HIS A 67 -0.81 17.01 18.53
C HIS A 67 0.05 16.94 19.80
N SER A 68 1.19 16.24 19.72
CA SER A 68 2.21 16.22 20.77
C SER A 68 2.78 17.61 21.02
N ALA A 69 3.15 18.37 19.98
CA ALA A 69 3.65 19.73 20.13
C ALA A 69 2.60 20.69 20.74
N ALA A 70 1.33 20.55 20.39
CA ALA A 70 0.24 21.31 20.99
C ALA A 70 0.03 20.96 22.48
N GLY A 71 0.07 19.67 22.83
CA GLY A 71 0.04 19.23 24.22
C GLY A 71 1.24 19.74 25.03
N VAL A 72 2.44 19.70 24.45
CA VAL A 72 3.66 20.23 25.08
C VAL A 72 3.59 21.74 25.30
N ARG A 73 3.02 22.51 24.37
CA ARG A 73 2.79 23.96 24.56
C ARG A 73 1.86 24.23 25.74
N MET A 74 0.78 23.45 25.87
CA MET A 74 -0.16 23.55 26.98
C MET A 74 0.51 23.21 28.31
N ASP A 75 1.31 22.14 28.35
CA ASP A 75 2.06 21.72 29.55
C ASP A 75 3.15 22.73 29.95
N LEU A 76 3.74 23.42 28.97
CA LEU A 76 4.72 24.49 29.20
C LEU A 76 4.08 25.85 29.51
N GLY A 77 2.74 25.95 29.51
CA GLY A 77 2.02 27.20 29.77
C GLY A 77 2.27 28.28 28.72
N LEU A 78 2.60 27.89 27.48
CA LEU A 78 2.92 28.80 26.36
C LEU A 78 1.68 29.20 25.54
N ASP A 79 0.48 28.98 26.11
CA ASP A 79 -0.81 29.30 25.47
C ASP A 79 -1.37 30.68 25.87
N ASP A 80 -0.57 31.54 26.53
CA ASP A 80 -0.80 32.98 26.74
C ASP A 80 0.30 33.84 26.07
#